data_AF-A0A4R6YVA7-F1
#
_entry.id   AF-A0A4R6YVA7-F1
#
_cell.length_a   1.000
_cell.length_b   1.000
_cell.length_c   1.000
_cell.angle_alpha   90.00
_cell.angle_beta   90.00
_cell.angle_gamma   90.00
#
_symmetry.space_group_name_H-M   'P 1'
#
loop_
_entity.id
_entity.type
_entity.pdbx_description
1 polymer ?
#
loop_
_entity_poly.entity_id
_entity_poly.type
_entity_poly.pdbx_seq_one_letter_code
_entity_poly.pdbx_strand_id
1 'polypeptide(L)'
;MGILTEQEAKAILDKVIKLSKADECSAQLTGSITGNIRYALNSVSTSGIVEDLQLAVQVAYGKRVGTATINEFDDASLAKVVQRAEELAKLAPENPEFMPAIDKQTYKPSETYNAKTAAITPEYRANTAAASIEPCKKDKLVAAGFLTDAQGFFAMANSKGNFAYQKSASIDFTCTVRTEDGRGSGWVARNLRDVDAFDAKTEIAVAIDKAKRSADAKALEPGKYTVILEPAASAGLISFMMFGFDARQADEGRSFLSKKGGGNKLGEKLFDERVTIYADPWDKDSAVFPWDSQNDGLPRGKLDIISKGKVEYLQYSRYWAEQKKKTASAQPGNLIMIGGDKSTMDLVKSTKKGILVTRTWYIRMVDPQTVLLTGLTRDGTFYIEDGEIKYPIKNFRFNESPVIMLNNIEELGKPVRVGDDESPFVMMIPPMKIRDFTFTSLSDAV
;
A
#
# COMPACT_ATOMS: atom_id res chain seq x y z
N MET A 1 9.33 4.15 -26.42
CA MET A 1 7.86 4.27 -26.42
C MET A 1 7.36 3.36 -25.29
N GLY A 2 7.35 3.86 -24.05
CA GLY A 2 7.11 3.03 -22.86
C GLY A 2 5.64 2.68 -22.56
N ILE A 3 4.69 3.34 -23.23
CA ILE A 3 3.25 3.14 -23.00
C ILE A 3 2.58 2.70 -24.30
N LEU A 4 2.17 1.43 -24.36
CA LEU A 4 1.42 0.88 -25.48
C LEU A 4 -0.07 1.15 -25.32
N THR A 5 -0.79 1.21 -26.45
CA THR A 5 -2.25 1.19 -26.48
C THR A 5 -2.79 -0.21 -26.19
N GLU A 6 -4.09 -0.31 -25.89
CA GLU A 6 -4.77 -1.59 -25.72
C GLU A 6 -4.60 -2.50 -26.96
N GLN A 7 -4.70 -1.92 -28.16
CA GLN A 7 -4.60 -2.66 -29.42
C GLN A 7 -3.18 -3.22 -29.64
N GLU A 8 -2.14 -2.42 -29.39
CA GLU A 8 -0.74 -2.85 -29.50
C GLU A 8 -0.40 -3.92 -28.47
N ALA A 9 -0.79 -3.70 -27.20
CA ALA A 9 -0.57 -4.66 -26.14
C ALA A 9 -1.29 -6.00 -26.44
N LYS A 10 -2.55 -5.94 -26.90
CA LYS A 10 -3.30 -7.11 -27.30
C LYS A 10 -2.64 -7.85 -28.47
N ALA A 11 -2.13 -7.13 -29.47
CA ALA A 11 -1.48 -7.75 -30.62
C ALA A 11 -0.23 -8.55 -30.23
N ILE A 12 0.61 -8.02 -29.34
CA ILE A 12 1.79 -8.70 -28.79
C ILE A 12 1.36 -9.94 -28.00
N LEU A 13 0.41 -9.78 -27.08
CA LEU A 13 -0.07 -10.87 -26.23
C LEU A 13 -0.73 -11.99 -27.07
N ASP A 14 -1.60 -11.66 -28.03
CA ASP A 14 -2.21 -12.64 -28.94
C ASP A 14 -1.14 -13.41 -29.73
N LYS A 15 -0.06 -12.75 -30.16
CA LYS A 15 1.06 -13.40 -30.86
C LYS A 15 1.77 -14.40 -29.95
N VAL A 16 2.08 -14.01 -28.71
CA VAL A 16 2.72 -14.87 -27.71
C VAL A 16 1.86 -16.11 -27.40
N ILE A 17 0.56 -15.93 -27.16
CA ILE A 17 -0.36 -17.04 -26.88
C ILE A 17 -0.40 -18.02 -28.06
N LYS A 18 -0.40 -17.52 -29.31
CA LYS A 18 -0.41 -18.36 -30.53
C LYS A 18 0.89 -19.12 -30.78
N LEU A 19 2.03 -18.60 -30.31
CA LEU A 19 3.34 -19.23 -30.49
C LEU A 19 3.53 -20.45 -29.57
N SER A 20 2.84 -20.49 -28.43
CA SER A 20 2.95 -21.57 -27.45
C SER A 20 2.40 -22.89 -28.00
N LYS A 21 3.12 -23.98 -27.75
CA LYS A 21 2.72 -25.37 -28.00
C LYS A 21 2.37 -26.10 -26.70
N ALA A 22 2.38 -25.41 -25.57
CA ALA A 22 2.03 -25.95 -24.26
C ALA A 22 0.51 -26.13 -24.11
N ASP A 23 0.10 -26.93 -23.13
CA ASP A 23 -1.33 -27.18 -22.84
C ASP A 23 -2.01 -25.87 -22.41
N GLU A 24 -1.28 -25.02 -21.68
CA GLU A 24 -1.73 -23.70 -21.28
C GLU A 24 -0.63 -22.65 -21.40
N CYS A 25 -1.04 -21.42 -21.66
CA CYS A 25 -0.16 -20.26 -21.73
C CYS A 25 -0.85 -19.03 -21.16
N SER A 26 -0.13 -18.25 -20.35
CA SER A 26 -0.53 -16.92 -19.93
C SER A 26 0.62 -15.95 -20.13
N ALA A 27 0.30 -14.70 -20.42
CA ALA A 27 1.28 -13.65 -20.62
C ALA A 27 0.83 -12.35 -19.96
N GLN A 28 1.77 -11.64 -19.36
CA GLN A 28 1.57 -10.32 -18.77
C GLN A 28 2.53 -9.33 -19.43
N LEU A 29 1.99 -8.19 -19.86
CA LEU A 29 2.74 -7.13 -20.50
C LEU A 29 2.53 -5.84 -19.70
N THR A 30 3.61 -5.30 -19.16
CA THR A 30 3.59 -4.08 -18.36
C THR A 30 4.51 -3.05 -19.00
N GLY A 31 4.09 -1.79 -18.98
CA GLY A 31 4.92 -0.67 -19.38
C GLY A 31 4.79 0.47 -18.39
N SER A 32 5.88 1.17 -18.11
CA SER A 32 5.89 2.30 -17.20
C SER A 32 6.88 3.39 -17.65
N ILE A 33 6.53 4.62 -17.31
CA ILE A 33 7.41 5.78 -17.34
C ILE A 33 7.36 6.37 -15.94
N THR A 34 8.47 6.29 -15.22
CA THR A 34 8.58 6.76 -13.84
C THR A 34 9.59 7.89 -13.76
N GLY A 35 9.12 9.06 -13.36
CA GLY A 35 9.93 10.22 -13.08
C GLY A 35 10.21 10.38 -11.60
N ASN A 36 11.39 10.87 -11.25
CA ASN A 36 11.70 11.17 -9.86
C ASN A 36 12.60 12.40 -9.69
N ILE A 37 12.50 12.99 -8.50
CA ILE A 37 13.50 13.89 -7.94
C ILE A 37 13.70 13.58 -6.46
N ARG A 38 14.96 13.51 -6.05
CA ARG A 38 15.37 13.36 -4.67
C ARG A 38 16.23 14.54 -4.27
N TYR A 39 16.02 15.01 -3.05
CA TYR A 39 16.85 16.01 -2.43
C TYR A 39 17.12 15.62 -0.98
N ALA A 40 18.29 16.01 -0.50
CA ALA A 40 18.72 15.83 0.87
C ALA A 40 19.66 16.96 1.23
N LEU A 41 19.73 17.32 2.52
CA LEU A 41 20.58 18.42 2.98
C LEU A 41 20.32 19.72 2.22
N ASN A 42 19.03 20.00 1.91
CA ASN A 42 18.61 21.18 1.13
C ASN A 42 19.23 21.30 -0.27
N SER A 43 19.65 20.18 -0.87
CA SER A 43 20.16 20.12 -2.24
C SER A 43 19.56 18.94 -3.00
N VAL A 44 19.26 19.14 -4.27
CA VAL A 44 18.91 18.04 -5.17
C VAL A 44 20.10 17.08 -5.24
N SER A 45 19.84 15.79 -5.02
CA SER A 45 20.84 14.73 -5.05
C SER A 45 20.74 13.91 -6.32
N THR A 46 19.52 13.57 -6.75
CA THR A 46 19.26 12.77 -7.96
C THR A 46 17.97 13.22 -8.63
N SER A 47 17.92 13.13 -9.95
CA SER A 47 16.69 13.20 -10.72
C SER A 47 16.82 12.31 -11.95
N GLY A 48 15.72 11.74 -12.40
CA GLY A 48 15.73 10.88 -13.58
C GLY A 48 14.35 10.53 -14.08
N ILE A 49 14.36 9.90 -15.25
CA ILE A 49 13.20 9.23 -15.84
C ILE A 49 13.66 7.82 -16.20
N VAL A 50 12.85 6.84 -15.81
CA VAL A 50 13.03 5.44 -16.19
C VAL A 50 11.83 5.04 -17.02
N GLU A 51 12.08 4.54 -18.22
CA GLU A 51 11.08 3.87 -19.05
C GLU A 51 11.38 2.38 -19.02
N ASP A 52 10.35 1.56 -18.78
CA ASP A 52 10.49 0.11 -18.81
C ASP A 52 9.27 -0.52 -19.48
N LEU A 53 9.49 -1.61 -20.20
CA LEU A 53 8.48 -2.39 -20.91
C LEU A 53 8.86 -3.87 -20.81
N GLN A 54 8.02 -4.66 -20.17
CA GLN A 54 8.35 -6.04 -19.79
C GLN A 54 7.23 -7.00 -20.19
N LEU A 55 7.62 -8.13 -20.78
CA LEU A 55 6.73 -9.26 -21.08
C LEU A 55 7.15 -10.47 -20.26
N ALA A 56 6.26 -10.96 -19.41
CA ALA A 56 6.39 -12.25 -18.75
C ALA A 56 5.47 -13.27 -19.42
N VAL A 57 6.01 -14.44 -19.76
CA VAL A 57 5.28 -15.55 -20.36
C VAL A 57 5.41 -16.76 -19.46
N GLN A 58 4.26 -17.32 -19.06
CA GLN A 58 4.16 -18.57 -18.33
C GLN A 58 3.47 -19.61 -19.21
N VAL A 59 4.00 -20.83 -19.21
CA VAL A 59 3.40 -21.98 -19.91
C VAL A 59 3.32 -23.19 -18.99
N ALA A 60 2.41 -24.11 -19.31
CA ALA A 60 2.27 -25.37 -18.57
C ALA A 60 2.14 -26.58 -19.49
N TYR A 61 2.89 -27.64 -19.18
CA TYR A 61 2.71 -29.00 -19.71
C TYR A 61 2.20 -29.91 -18.59
N GLY A 62 0.93 -30.27 -18.64
CA GLY A 62 0.21 -30.83 -17.50
C GLY A 62 0.33 -29.89 -16.30
N LYS A 63 1.00 -30.36 -15.23
CA LYS A 63 1.23 -29.59 -13.99
C LYS A 63 2.62 -28.97 -13.89
N ARG A 64 3.46 -29.09 -14.91
CA ARG A 64 4.81 -28.52 -14.90
C ARG A 64 4.78 -27.14 -15.51
N VAL A 65 5.25 -26.14 -14.77
CA VAL A 65 5.16 -24.73 -15.15
C VAL A 65 6.55 -24.16 -15.41
N GLY A 66 6.67 -23.33 -16.44
CA GLY A 66 7.88 -22.58 -16.74
C GLY A 66 7.52 -21.14 -17.08
N THR A 67 8.34 -20.21 -16.59
CA THR A 67 8.15 -18.77 -16.81
C THR A 67 9.45 -18.17 -17.34
N ALA A 68 9.34 -17.31 -18.34
CA ALA A 68 10.44 -16.53 -18.87
C ALA A 68 9.99 -15.08 -19.13
N THR A 69 10.95 -14.15 -19.04
CA THR A 69 10.67 -12.71 -19.13
C THR A 69 11.66 -12.04 -20.09
N ILE A 70 11.17 -11.09 -20.88
CA ILE A 70 11.97 -10.28 -21.82
C ILE A 70 11.52 -8.80 -21.82
N ASN A 71 12.34 -7.95 -22.42
CA ASN A 71 12.06 -6.54 -22.72
C ASN A 71 12.34 -6.17 -24.20
N GLU A 72 12.40 -7.17 -25.08
CA GLU A 72 12.55 -7.04 -26.54
C GLU A 72 11.30 -7.60 -27.23
N PHE A 73 10.77 -6.93 -28.25
CA PHE A 73 9.41 -7.19 -28.76
C PHE A 73 9.34 -7.53 -30.26
N ASP A 74 10.48 -7.79 -30.89
CA ASP A 74 10.52 -8.36 -32.23
C ASP A 74 10.07 -9.83 -32.24
N ASP A 75 9.71 -10.33 -33.42
CA ASP A 75 9.13 -11.67 -33.58
C ASP A 75 10.07 -12.80 -33.14
N ALA A 76 11.39 -12.63 -33.30
CA ALA A 76 12.36 -13.62 -32.86
C ALA A 76 12.47 -13.64 -31.33
N SER A 77 12.45 -12.48 -30.68
CA SER A 77 12.43 -12.34 -29.22
C SER A 77 11.17 -12.93 -28.59
N LEU A 78 9.99 -12.66 -29.17
CA LEU A 78 8.72 -13.23 -28.73
C LEU A 78 8.70 -14.76 -28.86
N ALA A 79 9.20 -15.31 -29.96
CA ALA A 79 9.33 -16.77 -30.13
C ALA A 79 10.31 -17.38 -29.11
N LYS A 80 11.43 -16.70 -28.85
CA LYS A 80 12.47 -17.15 -27.92
C LYS A 80 12.00 -17.20 -26.48
N VAL A 81 11.22 -16.22 -26.01
CA VAL A 81 10.70 -16.25 -24.62
C VAL A 81 9.69 -17.37 -24.42
N VAL A 82 8.83 -17.63 -25.40
CA VAL A 82 7.88 -18.75 -25.36
C VAL A 82 8.64 -20.07 -25.32
N GLN A 83 9.60 -20.27 -26.23
CA GLN A 83 10.44 -21.46 -26.24
C GLN A 83 11.16 -21.65 -24.90
N ARG A 84 11.70 -20.56 -24.33
CA ARG A 84 12.41 -20.63 -23.06
C ARG A 84 11.49 -21.04 -21.91
N ALA A 85 10.27 -20.49 -21.85
CA ALA A 85 9.28 -20.89 -20.86
C ALA A 85 8.91 -22.39 -21.01
N GLU A 86 8.77 -22.88 -22.25
CA GLU A 86 8.48 -24.30 -22.53
C GLU A 86 9.61 -25.25 -22.12
N GLU A 87 10.88 -24.87 -22.39
CA GLU A 87 12.06 -25.63 -21.95
C GLU A 87 12.10 -25.75 -20.42
N LEU A 88 11.87 -24.63 -19.72
CA LEU A 88 11.82 -24.60 -18.27
C LEU A 88 10.67 -25.46 -17.72
N ALA A 89 9.48 -25.38 -18.33
CA ALA A 89 8.34 -26.20 -17.94
C ALA A 89 8.63 -27.70 -18.08
N LYS A 90 9.28 -28.13 -19.17
CA LYS A 90 9.63 -29.56 -19.38
C LYS A 90 10.65 -30.10 -18.36
N LEU A 91 11.50 -29.23 -17.81
CA LEU A 91 12.50 -29.58 -16.80
C LEU A 91 11.96 -29.48 -15.36
N ALA A 92 10.85 -28.75 -15.16
CA ALA A 92 10.28 -28.54 -13.84
C ALA A 92 9.60 -29.80 -13.29
N PRO A 93 9.62 -30.01 -11.97
CA PRO A 93 8.75 -31.01 -11.34
C PRO A 93 7.28 -30.59 -11.50
N GLU A 94 6.37 -31.55 -11.31
CA GLU A 94 4.94 -31.25 -11.27
C GLU A 94 4.61 -30.37 -10.06
N ASN A 95 3.86 -29.30 -10.30
CA ASN A 95 3.33 -28.45 -9.24
C ASN A 95 2.00 -29.05 -8.73
N PRO A 96 1.94 -29.55 -7.48
CA PRO A 96 0.71 -30.11 -6.93
C PRO A 96 -0.41 -29.06 -6.77
N GLU A 97 -0.05 -27.77 -6.70
CA GLU A 97 -0.98 -26.64 -6.58
C GLU A 97 -1.26 -25.95 -7.93
N PHE A 98 -0.88 -26.57 -9.04
CA PHE A 98 -1.16 -26.04 -10.38
C PHE A 98 -2.67 -25.84 -10.57
N MET A 99 -3.05 -24.64 -11.00
CA MET A 99 -4.40 -24.30 -11.41
C MET A 99 -4.43 -23.96 -12.90
N PRO A 100 -5.39 -24.49 -13.66
CA PRO A 100 -5.51 -24.20 -15.09
C PRO A 100 -5.83 -22.72 -15.31
N ALA A 101 -5.49 -22.14 -16.45
CA ALA A 101 -5.82 -20.77 -16.82
C ALA A 101 -7.33 -20.50 -16.61
N ILE A 102 -7.67 -19.29 -16.15
CA ILE A 102 -9.08 -18.92 -15.98
C ILE A 102 -9.75 -18.71 -17.33
N ASP A 103 -11.04 -19.05 -17.41
CA ASP A 103 -11.86 -18.72 -18.56
C ASP A 103 -11.99 -17.21 -18.71
N LYS A 104 -12.46 -16.77 -19.88
CA LYS A 104 -12.72 -15.36 -20.17
C LYS A 104 -13.57 -14.70 -19.09
N GLN A 105 -13.04 -13.61 -18.52
CA GLN A 105 -13.73 -12.77 -17.54
C GLN A 105 -14.29 -11.50 -18.18
N THR A 106 -15.10 -10.77 -17.40
CA THR A 106 -15.54 -9.40 -17.73
C THR A 106 -15.02 -8.45 -16.66
N TYR A 107 -14.31 -7.41 -17.10
CA TYR A 107 -13.77 -6.38 -16.21
C TYR A 107 -14.47 -5.05 -16.47
N LYS A 108 -15.04 -4.44 -15.43
CA LYS A 108 -15.56 -3.08 -15.52
C LYS A 108 -14.39 -2.11 -15.29
N PRO A 109 -14.05 -1.21 -16.23
CA PRO A 109 -12.95 -0.26 -16.08
C PRO A 109 -13.09 0.57 -14.80
N SER A 110 -11.94 0.89 -14.18
CA SER A 110 -11.87 1.81 -13.04
C SER A 110 -11.00 3.03 -13.37
N GLU A 111 -11.17 4.11 -12.61
CA GLU A 111 -10.53 5.38 -12.90
C GLU A 111 -9.10 5.46 -12.33
N THR A 112 -8.18 4.63 -12.82
CA THR A 112 -6.79 4.61 -12.34
C THR A 112 -5.86 5.57 -13.08
N TYR A 113 -6.33 6.22 -14.15
CA TYR A 113 -5.50 7.08 -15.01
C TYR A 113 -5.99 8.53 -14.96
N ASN A 114 -5.09 9.45 -14.61
CA ASN A 114 -5.29 10.89 -14.73
C ASN A 114 -4.27 11.45 -15.73
N ALA A 115 -4.75 12.12 -16.78
CA ALA A 115 -3.90 12.60 -17.87
C ALA A 115 -2.95 13.72 -17.44
N LYS A 116 -3.34 14.58 -16.48
CA LYS A 116 -2.47 15.64 -15.95
C LYS A 116 -1.36 15.05 -15.10
N THR A 117 -1.70 14.09 -14.22
CA THR A 117 -0.70 13.34 -13.44
C THR A 117 0.28 12.62 -14.35
N ALA A 118 -0.20 11.97 -15.42
CA ALA A 118 0.67 11.33 -16.41
C ALA A 118 1.55 12.31 -17.19
N ALA A 119 1.19 13.60 -17.24
CA ALA A 119 1.93 14.63 -17.98
C ALA A 119 2.93 15.42 -17.11
N ILE A 120 3.20 14.98 -15.87
CA ILE A 120 4.19 15.61 -14.99
C ILE A 120 5.56 15.69 -15.67
N THR A 121 6.16 16.88 -15.65
CA THR A 121 7.43 17.18 -16.31
C THR A 121 8.58 17.24 -15.31
N PRO A 122 9.85 17.13 -15.77
CA PRO A 122 11.02 17.40 -14.92
C PRO A 122 10.97 18.78 -14.24
N GLU A 123 10.43 19.80 -14.91
CA GLU A 123 10.29 21.15 -14.35
C GLU A 123 9.32 21.18 -13.16
N TYR A 124 8.18 20.48 -13.25
CA TYR A 124 7.25 20.34 -12.13
C TYR A 124 7.91 19.70 -10.91
N ARG A 125 8.72 18.65 -11.13
CA ARG A 125 9.48 17.98 -10.06
C ARG A 125 10.50 18.93 -9.44
N ALA A 126 11.25 19.66 -10.26
CA ALA A 126 12.22 20.65 -9.78
C ALA A 126 11.55 21.76 -8.94
N ASN A 127 10.39 22.27 -9.38
CA ASN A 127 9.61 23.26 -8.65
C ASN A 127 9.07 22.72 -7.32
N THR A 128 8.69 21.44 -7.26
CA THR A 128 8.27 20.75 -6.02
C THR A 128 9.42 20.64 -5.02
N ALA A 129 10.62 20.29 -5.50
CA ALA A 129 11.83 20.26 -4.67
C ALA A 129 12.19 21.66 -4.16
N ALA A 130 12.18 22.68 -5.03
CA ALA A 130 12.44 24.07 -4.64
C ALA A 130 11.44 24.57 -3.59
N ALA A 131 10.15 24.29 -3.79
CA ALA A 131 9.10 24.63 -2.82
C ALA A 131 9.30 24.00 -1.45
N SER A 132 10.00 22.86 -1.36
CA SER A 132 10.34 22.21 -0.10
C SER A 132 11.65 22.75 0.51
N ILE A 133 12.66 22.98 -0.32
CA ILE A 133 14.01 23.37 0.09
C ILE A 133 14.08 24.84 0.52
N GLU A 134 13.48 25.75 -0.23
CA GLU A 134 13.63 27.19 -0.01
C GLU A 134 13.08 27.66 1.35
N PRO A 135 11.87 27.27 1.76
CA PRO A 135 11.36 27.63 3.09
C PRO A 135 12.21 27.01 4.21
N CYS A 136 12.70 25.78 4.03
CA CYS A 136 13.57 25.14 5.02
C CYS A 136 14.89 25.90 5.17
N LYS A 137 15.55 26.29 4.08
CA LYS A 137 16.77 27.12 4.15
C LYS A 137 16.51 28.45 4.86
N LYS A 138 15.41 29.14 4.53
CA LYS A 138 15.03 30.41 5.16
C LYS A 138 14.84 30.29 6.66
N ASP A 139 14.27 29.17 7.10
CA ASP A 139 13.93 28.91 8.50
C ASP A 139 15.02 28.15 9.27
N LYS A 140 16.22 27.96 8.69
CA LYS A 140 17.34 27.20 9.28
C LYS A 140 16.97 25.75 9.62
N LEU A 141 16.31 25.10 8.66
CA LEU A 141 15.90 23.71 8.70
C LEU A 141 16.53 22.95 7.52
N VAL A 142 16.58 21.63 7.64
CA VAL A 142 17.20 20.73 6.67
C VAL A 142 16.13 19.79 6.10
N ALA A 143 15.80 19.96 4.81
CA ALA A 143 14.87 19.12 4.09
C ALA A 143 15.56 17.92 3.43
N ALA A 144 14.90 16.77 3.51
CA ALA A 144 15.17 15.60 2.71
C ALA A 144 13.84 15.03 2.19
N GLY A 145 13.70 14.92 0.88
CA GLY A 145 12.45 14.50 0.29
C GLY A 145 12.61 13.84 -1.07
N PHE A 146 11.50 13.25 -1.49
CA PHE A 146 11.41 12.45 -2.69
C PHE A 146 10.01 12.67 -3.28
N LEU A 147 9.99 13.04 -4.56
CA LEU A 147 8.79 13.02 -5.37
C LEU A 147 9.00 11.99 -6.47
N THR A 148 8.03 11.10 -6.63
CA THR A 148 7.94 10.21 -7.78
C THR A 148 6.58 10.35 -8.43
N ASP A 149 6.56 10.33 -9.75
CA ASP A 149 5.35 10.21 -10.56
C ASP A 149 5.54 9.06 -11.53
N ALA A 150 4.46 8.31 -11.74
CA ALA A 150 4.47 7.18 -12.63
C ALA A 150 3.25 7.25 -13.54
N GLN A 151 3.44 6.90 -14.80
CA GLN A 151 2.37 6.47 -15.69
C GLN A 151 2.70 5.09 -16.23
N GLY A 152 1.68 4.27 -16.44
CA GLY A 152 1.89 2.92 -16.90
C GLY A 152 0.66 2.31 -17.53
N PHE A 153 0.84 1.10 -18.05
CA PHE A 153 -0.26 0.20 -18.38
C PHE A 153 0.06 -1.21 -17.88
N PHE A 154 -1.01 -1.96 -17.60
CA PHE A 154 -0.95 -3.39 -17.38
C PHE A 154 -1.85 -4.06 -18.41
N ALA A 155 -1.36 -5.13 -19.02
CA ALA A 155 -2.14 -6.01 -19.87
C ALA A 155 -1.86 -7.48 -19.53
N MET A 156 -2.86 -8.34 -19.67
CA MET A 156 -2.69 -9.79 -19.55
C MET A 156 -3.55 -10.52 -20.58
N ALA A 157 -3.09 -11.70 -21.00
CA ALA A 157 -3.86 -12.63 -21.82
C ALA A 157 -3.58 -14.08 -21.41
N ASN A 158 -4.50 -15.00 -21.71
CA ASN A 158 -4.25 -16.43 -21.55
C ASN A 158 -4.85 -17.27 -22.69
N SER A 159 -4.48 -18.55 -22.73
CA SER A 159 -4.90 -19.52 -23.74
C SER A 159 -6.40 -19.84 -23.75
N LYS A 160 -7.13 -19.47 -22.69
CA LYS A 160 -8.60 -19.59 -22.62
C LYS A 160 -9.35 -18.31 -23.01
N GLY A 161 -8.64 -17.33 -23.57
CA GLY A 161 -9.22 -16.11 -24.12
C GLY A 161 -9.58 -15.05 -23.09
N ASN A 162 -9.08 -15.17 -21.85
CA ASN A 162 -9.14 -14.05 -20.92
C ASN A 162 -8.17 -12.96 -21.35
N PHE A 163 -8.61 -11.70 -21.27
CA PHE A 163 -7.80 -10.53 -21.62
C PHE A 163 -8.19 -9.33 -20.74
N ALA A 164 -7.20 -8.56 -20.30
CA ALA A 164 -7.42 -7.28 -19.64
C ALA A 164 -6.36 -6.27 -20.05
N TYR A 165 -6.74 -5.00 -20.07
CA TYR A 165 -5.84 -3.87 -20.27
C TYR A 165 -6.36 -2.66 -19.49
N GLN A 166 -5.48 -1.94 -18.80
CA GLN A 166 -5.82 -0.63 -18.22
C GLN A 166 -4.55 0.19 -17.97
N LYS A 167 -4.67 1.51 -18.11
CA LYS A 167 -3.61 2.47 -17.76
C LYS A 167 -3.72 2.92 -16.31
N SER A 168 -2.61 3.30 -15.71
CA SER A 168 -2.56 3.94 -14.40
C SER A 168 -1.66 5.17 -14.40
N ALA A 169 -1.94 6.11 -13.49
CA ALA A 169 -1.02 7.20 -13.17
C ALA A 169 -1.08 7.50 -11.67
N SER A 170 0.06 7.79 -11.06
CA SER A 170 0.17 8.13 -9.64
C SER A 170 1.26 9.16 -9.40
N ILE A 171 1.15 9.85 -8.26
CA ILE A 171 2.18 10.72 -7.71
C ILE A 171 2.31 10.44 -6.22
N ASP A 172 3.55 10.29 -5.77
CA ASP A 172 3.92 10.06 -4.38
C ASP A 172 4.95 11.10 -3.97
N PHE A 173 4.64 11.83 -2.91
CA PHE A 173 5.51 12.84 -2.32
C PHE A 173 5.79 12.47 -0.87
N THR A 174 7.04 12.59 -0.45
CA THR A 174 7.45 12.44 0.95
C THR A 174 8.55 13.44 1.26
N CYS A 175 8.48 14.09 2.42
CA CYS A 175 9.52 15.00 2.87
C CYS A 175 9.67 14.94 4.39
N THR A 176 10.88 14.69 4.85
CA THR A 176 11.33 14.87 6.23
C THR A 176 12.04 16.22 6.33
N VAL A 177 11.74 16.97 7.39
CA VAL A 177 12.40 18.22 7.74
C VAL A 177 13.02 18.07 9.11
N ARG A 178 14.28 18.48 9.28
CA ARG A 178 14.99 18.45 10.56
C ARG A 178 15.44 19.84 10.96
N THR A 179 15.59 20.07 12.26
CA THR A 179 16.35 21.23 12.74
C THR A 179 17.85 21.04 12.46
N GLU A 180 18.61 22.13 12.30
CA GLU A 180 20.06 22.08 12.03
C GLU A 180 20.85 21.35 13.13
N ASP A 181 20.41 21.49 14.39
CA ASP A 181 20.99 20.77 15.53
C ASP A 181 20.56 19.29 15.61
N GLY A 182 19.72 18.85 14.68
CA GLY A 182 19.25 17.48 14.56
C GLY A 182 18.30 17.01 15.65
N ARG A 183 17.85 17.89 16.55
CA ARG A 183 16.99 17.55 17.71
C ARG A 183 15.50 17.45 17.37
N GLY A 184 15.04 18.20 16.38
CA GLY A 184 13.67 18.18 15.89
C GLY A 184 13.56 17.49 14.53
N SER A 185 12.46 16.78 14.31
CA SER A 185 12.07 16.19 13.02
C SER A 185 10.58 16.31 12.79
N GLY A 186 10.19 16.52 11.54
CA GLY A 186 8.81 16.53 11.08
C GLY A 186 8.69 15.90 9.71
N TRP A 187 7.53 15.34 9.41
CA TRP A 187 7.33 14.58 8.19
C TRP A 187 5.96 14.80 7.57
N VAL A 188 5.93 14.70 6.25
CA VAL A 188 4.71 14.72 5.45
C VAL A 188 4.86 13.72 4.30
N ALA A 189 3.79 12.99 3.99
CA ALA A 189 3.66 12.24 2.76
C ALA A 189 2.27 12.37 2.13
N ARG A 190 2.21 12.29 0.81
CA ARG A 190 0.99 12.34 0.01
C ARG A 190 1.07 11.27 -1.07
N ASN A 191 0.10 10.37 -1.07
CA ASN A 191 -0.19 9.46 -2.18
C ASN A 191 -1.40 10.01 -2.91
N LEU A 192 -1.24 10.45 -4.16
CA LEU A 192 -2.31 11.10 -4.90
C LEU A 192 -2.52 10.45 -6.26
N ARG A 193 -3.78 10.52 -6.70
CA ARG A 193 -4.19 10.18 -8.08
C ARG A 193 -4.17 11.41 -8.97
N ASP A 194 -4.57 12.55 -8.43
CA ASP A 194 -4.70 13.81 -9.16
C ASP A 194 -3.65 14.80 -8.68
N VAL A 195 -2.79 15.23 -9.61
CA VAL A 195 -1.74 16.22 -9.34
C VAL A 195 -2.32 17.58 -8.93
N ASP A 196 -3.54 17.93 -9.40
CA ASP A 196 -4.18 19.22 -9.07
C ASP A 196 -4.57 19.33 -7.58
N ALA A 197 -4.65 18.20 -6.88
CA ALA A 197 -4.95 18.16 -5.44
C ALA A 197 -3.70 18.37 -4.56
N PHE A 198 -2.53 18.62 -5.16
CA PHE A 198 -1.26 18.74 -4.47
C PHE A 198 -0.62 20.11 -4.68
N ASP A 199 -0.24 20.76 -3.58
CA ASP A 199 0.59 21.96 -3.59
C ASP A 199 1.73 21.78 -2.60
N ALA A 200 2.94 21.55 -3.12
CA ALA A 200 4.14 21.34 -2.33
C ALA A 200 4.39 22.46 -1.30
N LYS A 201 4.02 23.72 -1.60
CA LYS A 201 4.22 24.86 -0.69
C LYS A 201 3.35 24.76 0.56
N THR A 202 2.11 24.30 0.39
CA THR A 202 1.19 24.10 1.50
C THR A 202 1.54 22.81 2.25
N GLU A 203 1.90 21.75 1.53
CA GLU A 203 2.14 20.43 2.15
C GLU A 203 3.42 20.39 2.98
N ILE A 204 4.49 21.07 2.55
CA ILE A 204 5.74 21.12 3.31
C ILE A 204 5.58 21.83 4.67
N ALA A 205 4.60 22.73 4.79
CA ALA A 205 4.34 23.45 6.03
C ALA A 205 4.03 22.49 7.21
N VAL A 206 3.43 21.32 6.92
CA VAL A 206 3.17 20.28 7.93
C VAL A 206 4.47 19.73 8.51
N ALA A 207 5.43 19.37 7.65
CA ALA A 207 6.72 18.85 8.10
C ALA A 207 7.55 19.93 8.81
N ILE A 208 7.52 21.17 8.31
CA ILE A 208 8.20 22.32 8.94
C ILE A 208 7.64 22.59 10.34
N ASP A 209 6.31 22.63 10.52
CA ASP A 209 5.67 22.84 11.83
C ASP A 209 6.08 21.76 12.83
N LYS A 210 5.94 20.49 12.42
CA LYS A 210 6.30 19.35 13.27
C LYS A 210 7.79 19.34 13.64
N ALA A 211 8.68 19.70 12.71
CA ALA A 211 10.12 19.78 12.97
C ALA A 211 10.45 20.86 14.00
N LYS A 212 9.89 22.06 13.85
CA LYS A 212 10.11 23.17 14.79
C LYS A 212 9.57 22.84 16.19
N ARG A 213 8.41 22.19 16.26
CA ARG A 213 7.74 21.88 17.52
C ARG A 213 8.33 20.67 18.25
N SER A 214 9.23 19.90 17.63
CA SER A 214 9.76 18.64 18.19
C SER A 214 11.16 18.72 18.82
N ALA A 215 11.86 19.87 18.70
CA ALA A 215 13.25 19.99 19.10
C ALA A 215 13.55 19.79 20.61
N ASP A 216 12.62 20.17 21.48
CA ASP A 216 12.79 20.15 22.94
C ASP A 216 11.96 19.02 23.60
N ALA A 217 12.09 17.82 23.05
CA ALA A 217 11.33 16.64 23.46
C ALA A 217 11.59 16.22 24.91
N LYS A 218 10.51 16.09 25.71
CA LYS A 218 10.57 15.62 27.10
C LYS A 218 10.45 14.11 27.18
N ALA A 219 11.12 13.50 28.14
CA ALA A 219 10.87 12.10 28.48
C ALA A 219 9.47 11.96 29.09
N LEU A 220 8.81 10.86 28.75
CA LEU A 220 7.55 10.42 29.36
C LEU A 220 7.68 8.91 29.58
N GLU A 221 7.26 8.42 30.76
CA GLU A 221 7.46 7.02 31.10
C GLU A 221 6.73 6.09 30.12
N PRO A 222 7.36 4.99 29.64
CA PRO A 222 6.69 3.98 28.86
C PRO A 222 5.48 3.40 29.59
N GLY A 223 4.45 3.01 28.84
CA GLY A 223 3.22 2.52 29.41
C GLY A 223 2.08 2.54 28.40
N LYS A 224 0.86 2.40 28.93
CA LYS A 224 -0.37 2.44 28.15
C LYS A 224 -0.97 3.84 28.19
N TYR A 225 -1.28 4.38 27.02
CA TYR A 225 -1.82 5.73 26.88
C TYR A 225 -3.01 5.77 25.93
N THR A 226 -3.88 6.74 26.15
CA THR A 226 -4.77 7.22 25.08
C THR A 226 -3.92 7.90 24.03
N VAL A 227 -4.06 7.50 22.77
CA VAL A 227 -3.32 8.08 21.65
C VAL A 227 -4.26 8.55 20.55
N ILE A 228 -3.90 9.67 19.94
CA ILE A 228 -4.43 10.12 18.66
C ILE A 228 -3.43 9.66 17.60
N LEU A 229 -3.82 8.69 16.79
CA LEU A 229 -3.05 8.27 15.63
C LEU A 229 -3.45 9.13 14.44
N GLU A 230 -2.50 9.82 13.83
CA GLU A 230 -2.69 10.31 12.48
C GLU A 230 -2.85 9.14 11.50
N PRO A 231 -3.48 9.34 10.33
CA PRO A 231 -3.74 8.26 9.37
C PRO A 231 -2.49 7.47 8.96
N ALA A 232 -1.37 8.16 8.77
CA ALA A 232 -0.10 7.51 8.42
C ALA A 232 0.48 6.68 9.58
N ALA A 233 0.14 6.99 10.84
CA ALA A 233 0.60 6.22 12.00
C ALA A 233 -0.13 4.88 12.17
N SER A 234 -1.34 4.74 11.64
CA SER A 234 -2.14 3.50 11.70
C SER A 234 -2.10 2.71 10.39
N ALA A 235 -1.84 3.35 9.26
CA ALA A 235 -1.84 2.73 7.93
C ALA A 235 -0.95 1.48 7.84
N GLY A 236 0.33 1.57 8.23
CA GLY A 236 1.24 0.44 8.21
C GLY A 236 0.80 -0.72 9.13
N LEU A 237 0.25 -0.42 10.32
CA LEU A 237 -0.26 -1.44 11.23
C LEU A 237 -1.46 -2.20 10.63
N ILE A 238 -2.40 -1.47 10.01
CA ILE A 238 -3.58 -2.04 9.34
C ILE A 238 -3.14 -2.85 8.11
N SER A 239 -2.20 -2.33 7.32
CA SER A 239 -1.63 -3.04 6.18
C SER A 239 -1.00 -4.38 6.61
N PHE A 240 -0.20 -4.39 7.68
CA PHE A 240 0.38 -5.61 8.22
C PHE A 240 -0.67 -6.64 8.66
N MET A 241 -1.77 -6.17 9.28
CA MET A 241 -2.89 -7.03 9.65
C MET A 241 -3.52 -7.72 8.44
N MET A 242 -3.60 -7.03 7.30
CA MET A 242 -4.23 -7.57 6.09
C MET A 242 -3.52 -8.79 5.51
N PHE A 243 -2.21 -8.97 5.76
CA PHE A 243 -1.52 -10.20 5.38
C PHE A 243 -2.01 -11.45 6.14
N GLY A 244 -2.73 -11.27 7.25
CA GLY A 244 -3.36 -12.36 8.00
C GLY A 244 -4.73 -12.80 7.46
N PHE A 245 -5.26 -12.13 6.43
CA PHE A 245 -6.57 -12.46 5.81
C PHE A 245 -6.49 -13.58 4.77
N ASP A 246 -5.34 -14.22 4.58
CA ASP A 246 -5.24 -15.43 3.76
C ASP A 246 -6.00 -16.60 4.39
N ALA A 247 -6.89 -17.22 3.62
CA ALA A 247 -7.77 -18.28 4.11
C ALA A 247 -7.01 -19.55 4.51
N ARG A 248 -5.93 -19.89 3.79
CA ARG A 248 -5.13 -21.09 4.07
C ARG A 248 -4.37 -20.94 5.37
N GLN A 249 -3.71 -19.80 5.55
CA GLN A 249 -3.06 -19.43 6.79
C GLN A 249 -4.04 -19.49 7.97
N ALA A 250 -5.25 -18.96 7.80
CA ALA A 250 -6.28 -19.00 8.83
C ALA A 250 -6.76 -20.44 9.14
N ASP A 251 -7.05 -21.24 8.11
CA ASP A 251 -7.50 -22.62 8.26
C ASP A 251 -6.45 -23.54 8.91
N GLU A 252 -5.17 -23.31 8.62
CA GLU A 252 -4.03 -24.11 9.09
C GLU A 252 -3.47 -23.65 10.45
N GLY A 253 -4.07 -22.66 11.12
CA GLY A 253 -3.63 -22.23 12.46
C GLY A 253 -2.49 -21.21 12.47
N ARG A 254 -2.21 -20.56 11.33
CA ARG A 254 -1.04 -19.70 11.08
C ARG A 254 -1.36 -18.21 11.05
N SER A 255 -2.58 -17.80 11.38
CA SER A 255 -2.96 -16.38 11.47
C SER A 255 -3.84 -16.08 12.68
N PHE A 256 -3.99 -14.80 13.01
CA PHE A 256 -4.90 -14.34 14.08
C PHE A 256 -6.39 -14.65 13.82
N LEU A 257 -6.72 -14.97 12.56
CA LEU A 257 -8.04 -15.41 12.13
C LEU A 257 -8.24 -16.93 12.25
N SER A 258 -7.27 -17.66 12.81
CA SER A 258 -7.42 -19.09 13.12
C SER A 258 -8.29 -19.33 14.35
N LYS A 259 -9.06 -20.42 14.34
CA LYS A 259 -9.83 -20.90 15.48
C LYS A 259 -9.05 -21.93 16.31
N LYS A 260 -9.25 -21.90 17.62
CA LYS A 260 -8.85 -23.02 18.49
C LYS A 260 -9.68 -24.25 18.10
N GLY A 261 -9.02 -25.37 17.85
CA GLY A 261 -9.67 -26.61 17.39
C GLY A 261 -9.86 -26.73 15.87
N GLY A 262 -9.33 -25.79 15.08
CA GLY A 262 -9.29 -25.86 13.61
C GLY A 262 -10.31 -24.96 12.91
N GLY A 263 -10.01 -24.58 11.67
CA GLY A 263 -10.81 -23.66 10.86
C GLY A 263 -10.50 -22.18 11.15
N ASN A 264 -11.34 -21.30 10.62
CA ASN A 264 -11.11 -19.85 10.62
C ASN A 264 -12.28 -19.04 11.21
N LYS A 265 -12.00 -17.77 11.55
CA LYS A 265 -12.92 -16.79 12.16
C LYS A 265 -13.79 -16.03 11.16
N LEU A 266 -13.92 -16.49 9.91
CA LEU A 266 -14.85 -15.89 8.97
C LEU A 266 -16.28 -15.94 9.55
N GLY A 267 -16.96 -14.80 9.52
CA GLY A 267 -18.29 -14.63 10.08
C GLY A 267 -18.31 -14.25 11.57
N GLU A 268 -17.17 -14.17 12.25
CA GLU A 268 -17.13 -13.85 13.69
C GLU A 268 -16.84 -12.38 13.95
N LYS A 269 -17.41 -11.86 15.05
CA LYS A 269 -17.06 -10.53 15.56
C LYS A 269 -15.73 -10.58 16.30
N LEU A 270 -14.75 -9.85 15.79
CA LEU A 270 -13.38 -9.80 16.33
C LEU A 270 -12.95 -8.39 16.73
N PHE A 271 -13.62 -7.35 16.20
CA PHE A 271 -13.27 -5.96 16.43
C PHE A 271 -14.46 -5.17 17.04
N ASP A 272 -14.18 -3.93 17.45
CA ASP A 272 -15.21 -2.97 17.87
C ASP A 272 -16.21 -2.72 16.73
N GLU A 273 -17.46 -2.39 17.09
CA GLU A 273 -18.52 -2.16 16.09
C GLU A 273 -18.28 -0.95 15.18
N ARG A 274 -17.41 -0.01 15.57
CA ARG A 274 -16.99 1.12 14.72
C ARG A 274 -16.10 0.69 13.56
N VAL A 275 -15.51 -0.51 13.63
CA VAL A 275 -14.59 -0.99 12.59
C VAL A 275 -15.40 -1.52 11.41
N THR A 276 -15.40 -0.79 10.32
CA THR A 276 -15.86 -1.27 9.02
C THR A 276 -14.82 -0.92 7.97
N ILE A 277 -14.33 -1.96 7.29
CA ILE A 277 -13.33 -1.88 6.22
C ILE A 277 -13.89 -2.62 5.01
N TYR A 278 -13.86 -1.99 3.86
CA TYR A 278 -14.28 -2.60 2.60
C TYR A 278 -13.28 -2.27 1.49
N ALA A 279 -13.39 -2.97 0.38
CA ALA A 279 -12.69 -2.69 -0.86
C ALA A 279 -13.70 -2.32 -1.94
N ASP A 280 -13.33 -1.38 -2.82
CA ASP A 280 -14.12 -0.99 -3.97
C ASP A 280 -13.19 -0.51 -5.10
N PRO A 281 -12.97 -1.31 -6.15
CA PRO A 281 -12.08 -0.94 -7.26
C PRO A 281 -12.45 0.36 -7.96
N TRP A 282 -13.70 0.82 -7.83
CA TRP A 282 -14.24 2.00 -8.47
C TRP A 282 -14.41 3.19 -7.51
N ASP A 283 -13.90 3.09 -6.28
CA ASP A 283 -13.91 4.21 -5.35
C ASP A 283 -13.20 5.43 -5.95
N LYS A 284 -13.85 6.60 -5.89
CA LYS A 284 -13.35 7.82 -6.54
C LYS A 284 -12.00 8.27 -6.00
N ASP A 285 -11.75 8.05 -4.71
CA ASP A 285 -10.57 8.52 -4.00
C ASP A 285 -9.46 7.46 -3.97
N SER A 286 -9.77 6.19 -4.22
CA SER A 286 -8.83 5.06 -4.07
C SER A 286 -8.95 3.99 -5.16
N ALA A 287 -9.38 4.35 -6.37
CA ALA A 287 -9.53 3.44 -7.50
C ALA A 287 -8.27 2.61 -7.79
N VAL A 288 -8.48 1.34 -8.13
CA VAL A 288 -7.44 0.33 -8.40
C VAL A 288 -7.86 -0.57 -9.55
N PHE A 289 -6.93 -1.34 -10.14
CA PHE A 289 -7.25 -2.24 -11.24
C PHE A 289 -8.40 -3.20 -10.88
N PRO A 290 -9.36 -3.44 -11.79
CA PRO A 290 -10.55 -4.25 -11.55
C PRO A 290 -10.30 -5.77 -11.58
N TRP A 291 -9.04 -6.20 -11.54
CA TRP A 291 -8.63 -7.60 -11.44
C TRP A 291 -7.45 -7.75 -10.50
N ASP A 292 -7.29 -8.96 -9.97
CA ASP A 292 -6.13 -9.36 -9.18
C ASP A 292 -5.08 -10.06 -10.06
N SER A 293 -4.03 -9.32 -10.43
CA SER A 293 -2.94 -9.83 -11.28
C SER A 293 -2.11 -10.93 -10.62
N GLN A 294 -2.16 -11.05 -9.28
CA GLN A 294 -1.43 -12.10 -8.55
C GLN A 294 -2.21 -13.42 -8.49
N ASN A 295 -3.50 -13.42 -8.84
CA ASN A 295 -4.37 -14.58 -8.76
C ASN A 295 -5.07 -14.80 -10.12
N ASP A 296 -4.25 -14.92 -11.18
CA ASP A 296 -4.64 -15.20 -12.57
C ASP A 296 -5.60 -14.20 -13.22
N GLY A 297 -5.77 -13.02 -12.62
CA GLY A 297 -6.71 -12.02 -13.11
C GLY A 297 -8.14 -12.20 -12.61
N LEU A 298 -8.36 -12.83 -11.45
CA LEU A 298 -9.71 -12.89 -10.86
C LEU A 298 -10.32 -11.47 -10.77
N PRO A 299 -11.59 -11.29 -11.18
CA PRO A 299 -12.23 -9.97 -11.15
C PRO A 299 -12.39 -9.49 -9.71
N ARG A 300 -12.06 -8.23 -9.47
CA ARG A 300 -12.37 -7.54 -8.21
C ARG A 300 -13.77 -6.95 -8.29
N GLY A 301 -14.43 -6.91 -7.15
CA GLY A 301 -15.71 -6.23 -6.94
C GLY A 301 -15.70 -5.47 -5.63
N LYS A 302 -16.81 -4.77 -5.36
CA LYS A 302 -17.03 -4.23 -4.02
C LYS A 302 -17.18 -5.37 -3.03
N LEU A 303 -16.44 -5.30 -1.93
CA LEU A 303 -16.29 -6.39 -0.98
C LEU A 303 -16.16 -5.85 0.44
N ASP A 304 -17.02 -6.30 1.34
CA ASP A 304 -16.85 -6.04 2.77
C ASP A 304 -15.74 -6.94 3.32
N ILE A 305 -14.75 -6.35 4.00
CA ILE A 305 -13.64 -7.07 4.62
C ILE A 305 -13.95 -7.28 6.10
N ILE A 306 -14.29 -6.18 6.77
CA ILE A 306 -14.82 -6.16 8.14
C ILE A 306 -16.10 -5.32 8.11
N SER A 307 -17.20 -5.82 8.64
CA SER A 307 -18.47 -5.09 8.77
C SER A 307 -18.89 -5.00 10.23
N LYS A 308 -18.89 -3.80 10.80
CA LYS A 308 -19.22 -3.56 12.22
C LYS A 308 -18.49 -4.52 13.19
N GLY A 309 -17.20 -4.70 12.94
CA GLY A 309 -16.30 -5.56 13.70
C GLY A 309 -16.37 -7.06 13.37
N LYS A 310 -17.25 -7.47 12.45
CA LYS A 310 -17.37 -8.85 11.97
C LYS A 310 -16.47 -9.09 10.76
N VAL A 311 -15.71 -10.19 10.77
CA VAL A 311 -14.85 -10.60 9.65
C VAL A 311 -15.73 -11.16 8.53
N GLU A 312 -15.78 -10.48 7.38
CA GLU A 312 -16.64 -10.86 6.25
C GLU A 312 -15.85 -11.46 5.06
N TYR A 313 -14.52 -11.35 5.09
CA TYR A 313 -13.65 -11.80 4.01
C TYR A 313 -12.48 -12.65 4.50
N LEU A 314 -12.11 -13.63 3.68
CA LEU A 314 -10.79 -14.24 3.63
C LEU A 314 -10.40 -14.42 2.16
N GLN A 315 -9.12 -14.24 1.84
CA GLN A 315 -8.59 -14.51 0.53
C GLN A 315 -8.48 -16.02 0.32
N TYR A 316 -9.34 -16.57 -0.53
CA TYR A 316 -9.22 -17.94 -1.01
C TYR A 316 -8.51 -17.92 -2.36
N SER A 317 -7.25 -18.37 -2.39
CA SER A 317 -6.57 -18.67 -3.66
C SER A 317 -7.35 -19.73 -4.44
N ARG A 318 -7.19 -19.78 -5.76
CA ARG A 318 -7.92 -20.75 -6.60
C ARG A 318 -7.72 -22.19 -6.16
N TYR A 319 -6.48 -22.57 -5.84
CA TYR A 319 -6.14 -23.89 -5.33
C TYR A 319 -6.80 -24.16 -3.97
N TRP A 320 -6.68 -23.24 -3.01
CA TRP A 320 -7.24 -23.45 -1.68
C TRP A 320 -8.77 -23.48 -1.68
N ALA A 321 -9.39 -22.67 -2.55
CA ALA A 321 -10.82 -22.68 -2.79
C ALA A 321 -11.30 -24.06 -3.26
N GLU A 322 -10.61 -24.68 -4.22
CA GLU A 322 -10.92 -26.03 -4.68
C GLU A 322 -10.80 -27.05 -3.55
N GLN A 323 -9.68 -27.05 -2.81
CA GLN A 323 -9.45 -27.96 -1.68
C GLN A 323 -10.53 -27.86 -0.60
N LYS A 324 -11.03 -26.64 -0.33
CA LYS A 324 -12.04 -26.37 0.70
C LYS A 324 -13.47 -26.33 0.17
N LYS A 325 -13.69 -26.58 -1.14
CA LYS A 325 -14.99 -26.45 -1.80
C LYS A 325 -15.62 -25.06 -1.55
N LYS A 326 -14.80 -24.02 -1.68
CA LYS A 326 -15.17 -22.61 -1.56
C LYS A 326 -15.00 -21.91 -2.91
N THR A 327 -15.48 -20.68 -2.99
CA THR A 327 -15.25 -19.81 -4.15
C THR A 327 -13.93 -19.09 -3.98
N ALA A 328 -13.09 -19.09 -5.02
CA ALA A 328 -11.87 -18.30 -5.05
C ALA A 328 -12.22 -16.81 -5.02
N SER A 329 -11.42 -16.02 -4.32
CA SER A 329 -11.64 -14.59 -4.19
C SER A 329 -10.41 -13.80 -4.63
N ALA A 330 -10.64 -12.71 -5.35
CA ALA A 330 -9.59 -11.75 -5.67
C ALA A 330 -9.10 -11.08 -4.38
N GLN A 331 -7.79 -10.83 -4.28
CA GLN A 331 -7.26 -9.96 -3.24
C GLN A 331 -7.77 -8.53 -3.44
N PRO A 332 -8.19 -7.81 -2.38
CA PRO A 332 -8.49 -6.39 -2.44
C PRO A 332 -7.36 -5.60 -3.07
N GLY A 333 -7.67 -4.66 -3.96
CA GLY A 333 -6.67 -3.72 -4.47
C GLY A 333 -6.51 -2.47 -3.57
N ASN A 334 -7.57 -2.13 -2.83
CA ASN A 334 -7.60 -1.02 -1.89
C ASN A 334 -8.24 -1.42 -0.56
N LEU A 335 -8.04 -0.58 0.46
CA LEU A 335 -8.66 -0.73 1.78
C LEU A 335 -9.30 0.59 2.19
N ILE A 336 -10.61 0.58 2.38
CA ILE A 336 -11.39 1.77 2.72
C ILE A 336 -12.00 1.55 4.10
N MET A 337 -11.41 2.18 5.10
CA MET A 337 -11.96 2.19 6.45
C MET A 337 -12.90 3.37 6.60
N ILE A 338 -14.14 3.11 7.02
CA ILE A 338 -15.08 4.19 7.32
C ILE A 338 -14.60 4.98 8.55
N GLY A 339 -15.05 6.22 8.66
CA GLY A 339 -14.76 7.06 9.81
C GLY A 339 -15.86 8.08 10.06
N GLY A 340 -15.55 9.07 10.88
CA GLY A 340 -16.41 10.22 11.14
C GLY A 340 -16.12 11.39 10.20
N ASP A 341 -16.43 12.59 10.67
CA ASP A 341 -16.25 13.86 9.98
C ASP A 341 -15.15 14.74 10.60
N LYS A 342 -14.71 14.39 11.82
CA LYS A 342 -13.69 15.13 12.59
C LYS A 342 -12.30 15.08 11.98
N SER A 343 -11.57 16.19 12.09
CA SER A 343 -10.13 16.22 11.79
C SER A 343 -9.32 15.61 12.94
N THR A 344 -8.03 15.29 12.69
CA THR A 344 -7.09 14.91 13.76
C THR A 344 -7.09 15.92 14.91
N MET A 345 -7.12 17.21 14.59
CA MET A 345 -7.11 18.27 15.61
C MET A 345 -8.41 18.37 16.40
N ASP A 346 -9.54 17.95 15.84
CA ASP A 346 -10.79 17.88 16.61
C ASP A 346 -10.76 16.70 17.61
N LEU A 347 -10.09 15.59 17.26
CA LEU A 347 -9.81 14.50 18.21
C LEU A 347 -8.82 14.93 19.30
N VAL A 348 -7.83 15.76 18.96
CA VAL A 348 -6.93 16.37 19.95
C VAL A 348 -7.74 17.24 20.92
N LYS A 349 -8.59 18.14 20.42
CA LYS A 349 -9.44 19.03 21.24
C LYS A 349 -10.36 18.29 22.20
N SER A 350 -10.84 17.10 21.84
CA SER A 350 -11.71 16.28 22.69
C SER A 350 -10.94 15.41 23.72
N THR A 351 -9.60 15.52 23.75
CA THR A 351 -8.74 14.64 24.56
C THR A 351 -8.21 15.36 25.79
N LYS A 352 -8.58 14.85 26.98
CA LYS A 352 -8.11 15.39 28.27
C LYS A 352 -6.62 15.13 28.51
N LYS A 353 -6.15 13.91 28.28
CA LYS A 353 -4.73 13.52 28.34
C LYS A 353 -4.47 12.46 27.29
N GLY A 354 -3.38 12.59 26.56
CA GLY A 354 -3.01 11.60 25.56
C GLY A 354 -1.74 11.95 24.81
N ILE A 355 -1.46 11.19 23.76
CA ILE A 355 -0.29 11.38 22.91
C ILE A 355 -0.75 11.46 21.45
N LEU A 356 -0.33 12.50 20.74
CA LEU A 356 -0.43 12.57 19.28
C LEU A 356 0.76 11.82 18.68
N VAL A 357 0.46 10.75 17.95
CA VAL A 357 1.45 9.98 17.17
C VAL A 357 1.23 10.31 15.69
N THR A 358 2.20 10.98 15.09
CA THR A 358 2.11 11.44 13.71
C THR A 358 2.54 10.38 12.70
N ARG A 359 3.49 9.53 13.07
CA ARG A 359 4.04 8.48 12.22
C ARG A 359 4.50 7.29 13.08
N THR A 360 4.27 6.09 12.57
CA THR A 360 4.95 4.87 13.01
C THR A 360 5.95 4.44 11.94
N TRP A 361 7.10 3.93 12.36
CA TRP A 361 8.21 3.60 11.47
C TRP A 361 8.86 2.28 11.88
N TYR A 362 9.48 1.62 10.90
CA TYR A 362 10.21 0.37 11.10
C TYR A 362 9.35 -0.72 11.76
N ILE A 363 8.16 -0.93 11.21
CA ILE A 363 7.19 -1.89 11.74
C ILE A 363 7.68 -3.29 11.43
N ARG A 364 7.80 -4.16 12.43
CA ARG A 364 8.25 -5.55 12.29
C ARG A 364 7.30 -6.48 13.02
N MET A 365 7.04 -7.64 12.42
CA MET A 365 6.24 -8.70 13.02
C MET A 365 7.00 -9.35 14.18
N VAL A 366 6.35 -9.45 15.34
CA VAL A 366 6.87 -10.16 16.52
C VAL A 366 6.15 -11.48 16.70
N ASP A 367 4.81 -11.48 16.61
CA ASP A 367 4.00 -12.69 16.72
C ASP A 367 2.85 -12.69 15.68
N PRO A 368 2.86 -13.60 14.69
CA PRO A 368 1.82 -13.68 13.68
C PRO A 368 0.46 -14.17 14.21
N GLN A 369 0.41 -14.91 15.33
CA GLN A 369 -0.86 -15.41 15.87
C GLN A 369 -1.72 -14.32 16.51
N THR A 370 -1.09 -13.26 16.99
CA THR A 370 -1.78 -12.09 17.56
C THR A 370 -1.62 -10.85 16.69
N VAL A 371 -0.85 -10.94 15.60
CA VAL A 371 -0.35 -9.80 14.82
C VAL A 371 0.33 -8.80 15.75
N LEU A 372 1.14 -9.26 16.71
CA LEU A 372 1.90 -8.36 17.55
C LEU A 372 3.00 -7.72 16.69
N LEU A 373 2.93 -6.40 16.55
CA LEU A 373 3.89 -5.61 15.79
C LEU A 373 4.73 -4.78 16.73
N THR A 374 6.01 -4.61 16.38
CA THR A 374 6.90 -3.67 17.05
C THR A 374 7.36 -2.60 16.08
N GLY A 375 7.60 -1.39 16.58
CA GLY A 375 8.06 -0.28 15.76
C GLY A 375 8.43 0.93 16.61
N LEU A 376 8.62 2.06 15.95
CA LEU A 376 8.98 3.32 16.59
C LEU A 376 7.94 4.39 16.24
N THR A 377 7.62 5.28 17.17
CA THR A 377 7.05 6.59 16.80
C THR A 377 8.16 7.45 16.20
N ARG A 378 7.82 8.36 15.28
CA ARG A 378 8.81 9.21 14.63
C ARG A 378 8.22 10.54 14.16
N ASP A 379 9.10 11.49 13.84
CA ASP A 379 8.80 12.74 13.11
C ASP A 379 7.73 13.63 13.78
N GLY A 380 7.80 13.66 15.11
CA GLY A 380 6.90 14.44 15.97
C GLY A 380 5.96 13.53 16.75
N THR A 381 6.28 13.30 18.02
CA THR A 381 5.37 12.71 19.00
C THR A 381 5.07 13.77 20.05
N PHE A 382 3.80 14.03 20.35
CA PHE A 382 3.43 15.17 21.20
C PHE A 382 2.48 14.80 22.33
N TYR A 383 2.71 15.39 23.50
CA TYR A 383 1.79 15.25 24.63
C TYR A 383 0.58 16.17 24.47
N ILE A 384 -0.61 15.63 24.75
CA ILE A 384 -1.88 16.33 24.75
C ILE A 384 -2.36 16.48 26.19
N GLU A 385 -2.77 17.69 26.57
CA GLU A 385 -3.48 17.96 27.83
C GLU A 385 -4.58 19.00 27.61
N ASP A 386 -5.78 18.71 28.12
CA ASP A 386 -6.98 19.56 28.05
C ASP A 386 -7.28 20.10 26.64
N GLY A 387 -7.20 19.24 25.64
CA GLY A 387 -7.53 19.58 24.27
C GLY A 387 -6.42 20.26 23.47
N GLU A 388 -5.24 20.43 24.06
CA GLU A 388 -4.12 21.16 23.44
C GLU A 388 -2.85 20.30 23.37
N ILE A 389 -2.07 20.51 22.31
CA ILE A 389 -0.72 19.94 22.23
C ILE A 389 0.22 20.79 23.10
N LYS A 390 0.69 20.25 24.23
CA LYS A 390 1.47 21.01 25.22
C LYS A 390 2.96 21.07 24.91
N TYR A 391 3.57 19.93 24.60
CA TYR A 391 5.01 19.84 24.31
C TYR A 391 5.35 18.57 23.55
N PRO A 392 6.46 18.55 22.80
CA PRO A 392 6.97 17.31 22.21
C PRO A 392 7.48 16.35 23.28
N ILE A 393 7.34 15.06 23.00
CA ILE A 393 7.89 14.00 23.83
C ILE A 393 8.85 13.14 23.02
N LYS A 394 9.78 12.49 23.71
CA LYS A 394 10.71 11.55 23.09
C LYS A 394 9.92 10.46 22.34
N ASN A 395 10.51 9.97 21.27
CA ASN A 395 9.93 8.86 20.52
C ASN A 395 9.88 7.61 21.39
N PHE A 396 8.90 6.75 21.12
CA PHE A 396 8.73 5.48 21.80
C PHE A 396 9.01 4.32 20.86
N ARG A 397 9.54 3.23 21.41
CA ARG A 397 9.25 1.90 20.87
C ARG A 397 7.87 1.47 21.35
N PHE A 398 7.10 0.86 20.45
CA PHE A 398 5.81 0.26 20.79
C PHE A 398 5.83 -1.23 20.50
N ASN A 399 4.98 -1.97 21.22
CA ASN A 399 4.57 -3.33 20.87
C ASN A 399 3.04 -3.33 20.88
N GLU A 400 2.43 -3.36 19.72
CA GLU A 400 0.98 -3.25 19.61
C GLU A 400 0.43 -4.20 18.55
N SER A 401 -0.76 -4.74 18.81
CA SER A 401 -1.49 -5.50 17.81
C SER A 401 -2.55 -4.60 17.18
N PRO A 402 -2.65 -4.51 15.84
CA PRO A 402 -3.75 -3.80 15.19
C PRO A 402 -5.12 -4.39 15.57
N VAL A 403 -5.19 -5.65 15.99
CA VAL A 403 -6.42 -6.27 16.49
C VAL A 403 -6.83 -5.67 17.84
N ILE A 404 -5.88 -5.50 18.75
CA ILE A 404 -6.12 -4.86 20.07
C ILE A 404 -6.42 -3.37 19.86
N MET A 405 -5.60 -2.69 19.08
CA MET A 405 -5.74 -1.28 18.69
C MET A 405 -7.15 -0.96 18.21
N LEU A 406 -7.67 -1.75 17.26
CA LEU A 406 -9.00 -1.56 16.67
C LEU A 406 -10.15 -1.93 17.63
N ASN A 407 -9.92 -2.72 18.67
CA ASN A 407 -10.89 -2.95 19.75
C ASN A 407 -10.92 -1.84 20.81
N ASN A 408 -9.90 -0.97 20.82
CA ASN A 408 -9.77 0.13 21.76
C ASN A 408 -10.12 1.50 21.15
N ILE A 409 -10.82 1.51 20.02
CA ILE A 409 -11.29 2.74 19.38
C ILE A 409 -12.30 3.45 20.29
N GLU A 410 -12.03 4.71 20.59
CA GLU A 410 -13.01 5.63 21.20
C GLU A 410 -13.72 6.45 20.11
N GLU A 411 -12.96 6.93 19.12
CA GLU A 411 -13.47 7.81 18.08
C GLU A 411 -12.64 7.72 16.78
N LEU A 412 -13.32 7.85 15.64
CA LEU A 412 -12.72 7.89 14.30
C LEU A 412 -13.01 9.23 13.66
N GLY A 413 -11.99 9.85 13.05
CA GLY A 413 -12.17 11.06 12.24
C GLY A 413 -12.43 10.75 10.77
N LYS A 414 -12.23 11.75 9.92
CA LYS A 414 -12.44 11.66 8.47
C LYS A 414 -11.34 10.82 7.80
N PRO A 415 -11.69 9.77 7.04
CA PRO A 415 -10.73 9.01 6.25
C PRO A 415 -9.98 9.90 5.25
N VAL A 416 -8.68 9.68 5.15
CA VAL A 416 -7.84 10.32 4.13
C VAL A 416 -7.05 9.27 3.39
N ARG A 417 -6.71 9.59 2.14
CA ARG A 417 -5.87 8.74 1.33
C ARG A 417 -4.45 8.71 1.90
N VAL A 418 -3.93 7.52 2.12
CA VAL A 418 -2.56 7.29 2.60
C VAL A 418 -1.89 6.25 1.71
N GLY A 419 -0.64 6.54 1.35
CA GLY A 419 0.32 5.53 0.91
C GLY A 419 1.26 5.29 2.08
N ASP A 420 1.50 4.03 2.40
CA ASP A 420 2.49 3.64 3.42
C ASP A 420 3.70 3.04 2.71
N ASP A 421 4.90 3.46 3.11
CA ASP A 421 6.16 3.10 2.45
C ASP A 421 6.41 1.56 2.44
N GLU A 422 5.74 0.82 3.32
CA GLU A 422 5.84 -0.64 3.47
C GLU A 422 4.52 -1.36 3.14
N SER A 423 3.54 -0.69 2.50
CA SER A 423 2.23 -1.26 2.15
C SER A 423 1.99 -1.38 0.64
N PRO A 424 1.43 -2.51 0.16
CA PRO A 424 1.02 -2.66 -1.23
C PRO A 424 -0.36 -2.07 -1.54
N PHE A 425 -1.10 -1.56 -0.54
CA PHE A 425 -2.48 -1.13 -0.71
C PHE A 425 -2.60 0.39 -0.89
N VAL A 426 -3.51 0.81 -1.77
CA VAL A 426 -4.07 2.16 -1.69
C VAL A 426 -5.09 2.16 -0.55
N MET A 427 -4.93 3.06 0.43
CA MET A 427 -5.78 3.03 1.62
C MET A 427 -6.47 4.37 1.89
N MET A 428 -7.70 4.29 2.41
CA MET A 428 -8.42 5.41 3.01
C MET A 428 -8.55 5.12 4.51
N ILE A 429 -7.74 5.80 5.33
CA ILE A 429 -7.64 5.54 6.77
C ILE A 429 -8.02 6.80 7.56
N PRO A 430 -8.91 6.72 8.55
CA PRO A 430 -9.22 7.85 9.42
C PRO A 430 -8.14 8.05 10.48
N PRO A 431 -7.96 9.28 10.99
CA PRO A 431 -7.28 9.45 12.28
C PRO A 431 -8.12 8.80 13.37
N MET A 432 -7.47 8.27 14.39
CA MET A 432 -8.14 7.47 15.41
C MET A 432 -7.76 7.93 16.80
N LYS A 433 -8.75 8.08 17.68
CA LYS A 433 -8.54 8.13 19.12
C LYS A 433 -8.72 6.72 19.67
N ILE A 434 -7.66 6.18 20.25
CA ILE A 434 -7.68 4.85 20.84
C ILE A 434 -7.16 4.90 22.27
N ARG A 435 -7.68 4.04 23.14
CA ARG A 435 -7.17 3.85 24.51
C ARG A 435 -6.15 2.73 24.56
N ASP A 436 -5.38 2.71 25.65
CA ASP A 436 -4.51 1.59 26.03
C ASP A 436 -3.45 1.18 24.98
N PHE A 437 -2.97 2.10 24.14
CA PHE A 437 -1.88 1.81 23.19
C PHE A 437 -0.56 1.65 23.94
N THR A 438 0.18 0.57 23.64
CA THR A 438 1.30 0.13 24.47
C THR A 438 2.66 0.62 23.96
N PHE A 439 3.26 1.57 24.68
CA PHE A 439 4.66 1.96 24.52
C PHE A 439 5.57 1.20 25.49
N THR A 440 6.67 0.63 24.99
CA THR A 440 7.53 -0.30 25.73
C THR A 440 8.86 0.28 26.18
N SER A 441 9.40 1.25 25.44
CA SER A 441 10.62 1.96 25.83
C SER A 441 10.71 3.33 25.17
N LEU A 442 11.55 4.20 25.71
CA LEU A 442 11.96 5.42 25.01
C LEU A 442 12.94 5.09 23.87
N SER A 443 13.00 5.99 22.89
CA SER A 443 13.96 5.97 21.80
C SER A 443 14.51 7.38 21.56
N ASP A 444 15.84 7.48 21.46
CA ASP A 444 16.53 8.71 21.10
C ASP A 444 16.68 8.87 19.57
N ALA A 445 16.07 7.98 18.78
CA ALA A 445 16.03 8.12 17.33
C ALA A 445 15.19 9.36 16.97
N VAL A 446 15.79 10.27 16.20
CA VAL A 446 15.12 11.44 15.62
C VAL A 446 14.77 11.16 14.16
#